data_AF-A0A1E3Y566-F1
#
_entry.id   AF-A0A1E3Y566-F1
#
_cell.length_a   1.000
_cell.length_b   1.000
_cell.length_c   1.000
_cell.angle_alpha   90.00
_cell.angle_beta   90.00
_cell.angle_gamma   90.00
#
_symmetry.space_group_name_H-M   'P 1'
#
loop_
_entity.id
_entity.type
_entity.pdbx_description
1 polymer ?
#
loop_
_entity_poly.entity_id
_entity_poly.type
_entity_poly.pdbx_seq_one_letter_code
_entity_poly.pdbx_strand_id
1 'polypeptide(L)'
;MHRHRTPFLVAASIGALLFTAGMSTVRSAGQDPPEEPMPGSKMTRQQVLDTLGSDKPGTTVSVERGRQLYEDLCSSCHIFGDVGTSVGPDLTTLSSRFGKRDVLDSILWPSRTISDQYAVTIFELTDGTYASGVVIREDARAVYLKNAEHLDRPLPIAVGRIQDRTESTVSLMPEGLVAEHSLDDIDSLVAYVLGGK
;
A
#
# COMPACT_ATOMS: atom_id res chain seq x y z
N MET A 1 53.96 -46.15 -13.75
CA MET A 1 53.42 -47.49 -14.09
C MET A 1 52.23 -47.72 -13.17
N HIS A 2 50.99 -47.41 -13.52
CA HIS A 2 49.98 -48.19 -14.27
C HIS A 2 48.79 -47.20 -14.45
N ARG A 3 48.34 -46.80 -15.66
CA ARG A 3 47.23 -47.40 -16.45
C ARG A 3 46.08 -47.89 -15.54
N HIS A 4 44.80 -47.53 -15.70
CA HIS A 4 44.01 -47.31 -16.92
C HIS A 4 42.53 -47.03 -16.55
N ARG A 5 41.73 -46.59 -17.54
CA ARG A 5 40.25 -46.64 -17.68
C ARG A 5 39.38 -45.45 -17.23
N THR A 6 39.07 -44.58 -18.18
CA THR A 6 37.71 -44.06 -18.47
C THR A 6 36.83 -45.17 -19.10
N PRO A 7 35.56 -44.95 -19.53
CA PRO A 7 34.53 -43.92 -19.27
C PRO A 7 33.14 -44.53 -18.87
N PHE A 8 32.12 -43.74 -18.52
CA PHE A 8 30.71 -44.02 -18.89
C PHE A 8 29.82 -42.78 -18.69
N LEU A 9 29.05 -42.44 -19.73
CA LEU A 9 28.01 -41.40 -19.79
C LEU A 9 26.79 -41.78 -18.94
N VAL A 10 26.12 -40.79 -18.33
CA VAL A 10 24.64 -40.67 -18.37
C VAL A 10 24.27 -39.18 -18.36
N ALA A 11 23.56 -38.76 -19.40
CA ALA A 11 22.87 -37.48 -19.49
C ALA A 11 21.55 -37.56 -18.70
N ALA A 12 21.21 -36.50 -17.96
CA ALA A 12 19.86 -36.30 -17.43
C ALA A 12 19.50 -34.80 -17.51
N SER A 13 18.72 -34.50 -18.54
CA SER A 13 17.74 -33.43 -18.75
C SER A 13 17.68 -32.31 -17.71
N ILE A 14 18.09 -31.12 -18.16
CA ILE A 14 17.74 -29.83 -17.56
C ILE A 14 16.25 -29.60 -17.83
N GLY A 15 15.42 -29.79 -16.80
CA GLY A 15 14.03 -29.35 -16.81
C GLY A 15 14.00 -27.83 -16.69
N ALA A 16 13.87 -27.15 -17.83
CA ALA A 16 13.52 -25.74 -17.87
C ALA A 16 12.05 -25.58 -17.46
N LEU A 17 11.79 -25.32 -16.18
CA LEU A 17 10.51 -24.74 -15.76
C LEU A 17 10.52 -23.27 -16.14
N LEU A 18 9.85 -22.98 -17.25
CA LEU A 18 9.31 -21.66 -17.57
C LEU A 18 8.33 -21.28 -16.45
N PHE A 19 8.80 -20.54 -15.45
CA PHE A 19 7.91 -19.83 -14.54
C PHE A 19 7.35 -18.64 -15.30
N THR A 20 6.06 -18.75 -15.64
CA THR A 20 5.25 -17.71 -16.24
C THR A 20 5.25 -16.47 -15.35
N ALA A 21 5.39 -15.30 -15.98
CA ALA A 21 5.18 -14.00 -15.39
C ALA A 21 3.81 -13.87 -14.71
N GLY A 22 3.75 -13.10 -13.61
CA GLY A 22 2.51 -12.48 -13.12
C GLY A 22 2.04 -12.87 -11.73
N MET A 23 2.92 -12.93 -10.72
CA MET A 23 2.51 -12.89 -9.31
C MET A 23 3.02 -11.60 -8.70
N SER A 24 2.11 -10.63 -8.51
CA SER A 24 2.39 -9.46 -7.68
C SER A 24 2.72 -9.95 -6.28
N THR A 25 3.92 -9.65 -5.82
CA THR A 25 4.40 -10.10 -4.51
C THR A 25 3.90 -9.14 -3.45
N VAL A 26 2.72 -9.42 -2.91
CA VAL A 26 2.25 -8.76 -1.68
C VAL A 26 3.27 -9.02 -0.58
N ARG A 27 3.88 -7.94 -0.06
CA ARG A 27 4.92 -8.01 0.98
C ARG A 27 4.33 -7.57 2.32
N SER A 28 4.41 -8.45 3.31
CA SER A 28 4.03 -8.15 4.70
C SER A 28 5.17 -7.42 5.39
N ALA A 29 4.92 -6.21 5.89
CA ALA A 29 5.82 -5.58 6.86
C ALA A 29 5.72 -6.31 8.22
N GLY A 30 6.73 -6.10 9.07
CA GLY A 30 6.87 -6.71 10.41
C GLY A 30 5.73 -6.34 11.38
N GLN A 31 5.77 -6.95 12.57
CA GLN A 31 4.73 -6.93 13.60
C GLN A 31 4.00 -5.59 13.74
N ASP A 32 2.67 -5.66 13.76
CA ASP A 32 1.80 -4.51 13.91
C ASP A 32 2.18 -3.68 15.15
N PRO A 33 2.06 -2.34 15.08
CA PRO A 33 2.29 -1.49 16.23
C PRO A 33 1.40 -1.91 17.41
N PRO A 34 1.85 -1.72 18.67
CA PRO A 34 1.12 -2.15 19.86
C PRO A 34 -0.34 -1.68 19.84
N GLU A 35 -1.23 -2.59 20.25
CA GLU A 35 -2.69 -2.43 20.24
C GLU A 35 -3.18 -1.47 21.33
N GLU A 36 -2.83 -0.19 21.22
CA GLU A 36 -3.47 0.83 22.05
C GLU A 36 -4.91 1.09 21.56
N PRO A 37 -5.89 1.27 22.46
CA PRO A 37 -7.23 1.67 22.08
C PRO A 37 -7.21 3.00 21.34
N MET A 38 -7.84 3.05 20.17
CA MET A 38 -7.97 4.28 19.40
C MET A 38 -8.85 5.29 20.17
N PRO A 39 -8.46 6.57 20.25
CA PRO A 39 -9.19 7.56 21.03
C PRO A 39 -10.66 7.73 20.66
N GLY A 40 -11.02 7.65 19.37
CA GLY A 40 -12.39 7.85 18.91
C GLY A 40 -13.33 6.67 19.19
N SER A 41 -12.86 5.44 18.93
CA SER A 41 -13.66 4.23 19.10
C SER A 41 -13.57 3.62 20.50
N LYS A 42 -12.52 3.96 21.27
CA LYS A 42 -12.13 3.30 22.53
C LYS A 42 -11.81 1.80 22.37
N MET A 43 -11.57 1.36 21.13
CA MET A 43 -11.27 -0.01 20.76
C MET A 43 -9.88 -0.11 20.13
N THR A 44 -9.21 -1.24 20.29
CA THR A 44 -7.99 -1.53 19.53
C THR A 44 -8.31 -1.65 18.04
N ARG A 45 -7.31 -1.46 17.17
CA ARG A 45 -7.49 -1.64 15.71
C ARG A 45 -8.10 -3.01 15.39
N GLN A 46 -7.63 -4.08 16.04
CA GLN A 46 -8.13 -5.43 15.85
C GLN A 46 -9.60 -5.57 16.26
N GLN A 47 -9.98 -4.99 17.41
CA GLN A 47 -11.39 -4.96 17.84
C GLN A 47 -12.28 -4.21 16.84
N VAL A 48 -11.80 -3.09 16.27
CA VAL A 48 -12.54 -2.36 15.21
C VAL A 48 -12.68 -3.22 13.96
N LEU A 49 -11.60 -3.86 13.50
CA LEU A 49 -11.63 -4.76 12.34
C LEU A 49 -12.63 -5.90 12.53
N ASP A 50 -12.65 -6.52 13.71
CA ASP A 50 -13.53 -7.65 13.99
C ASP A 50 -14.99 -7.22 14.17
N THR A 51 -15.22 -6.02 14.72
CA THR A 51 -16.55 -5.45 14.90
C THR A 51 -17.15 -5.04 13.55
N LEU A 52 -16.45 -4.20 12.79
CA LEU A 52 -16.97 -3.60 11.55
C LEU A 52 -16.78 -4.50 10.33
N GLY A 53 -15.74 -5.33 10.31
CA GLY A 53 -15.47 -6.28 9.23
C GLY A 53 -16.41 -7.49 9.23
N SER A 54 -17.24 -7.65 10.28
CA SER A 54 -18.38 -8.55 10.28
C SER A 54 -19.61 -7.81 9.76
N ASP A 55 -20.45 -8.40 8.90
CA ASP A 55 -21.73 -7.80 8.44
C ASP A 55 -22.80 -7.72 9.56
N LYS A 56 -22.38 -7.64 10.82
CA LYS A 56 -23.26 -7.58 11.97
C LYS A 56 -23.87 -6.18 12.07
N PRO A 57 -25.20 -6.07 12.28
CA PRO A 57 -25.82 -4.79 12.60
C PRO A 57 -25.24 -4.25 13.92
N GLY A 58 -25.00 -2.94 14.01
CA GLY A 58 -24.49 -2.33 15.24
C GLY A 58 -24.04 -0.87 15.10
N THR A 59 -23.84 -0.40 13.89
CA THR A 59 -23.45 0.97 13.56
C THR A 59 -24.57 1.71 12.83
N THR A 60 -24.53 3.04 12.92
CA THR A 60 -25.40 3.93 12.14
C THR A 60 -24.57 4.53 10.99
N VAL A 61 -24.69 3.93 9.81
CA VAL A 61 -23.99 4.41 8.60
C VAL A 61 -24.68 5.65 8.03
N SER A 62 -23.91 6.71 7.79
CA SER A 62 -24.34 7.92 7.05
C SER A 62 -23.42 8.14 5.85
N VAL A 63 -24.02 8.14 4.65
CA VAL A 63 -23.30 8.37 3.39
C VAL A 63 -22.70 9.78 3.35
N GLU A 64 -23.44 10.78 3.83
CA GLU A 64 -22.98 12.16 3.90
C GLU A 64 -21.76 12.30 4.82
N ARG A 65 -21.79 11.63 5.98
CA ARG A 65 -20.66 11.62 6.91
C ARG A 65 -19.45 10.90 6.32
N GLY A 66 -19.68 9.76 5.68
CA GLY A 66 -18.63 9.01 4.99
C GLY A 66 -17.96 9.81 3.88
N ARG A 67 -18.74 10.54 3.08
CA ARG A 67 -18.22 11.47 2.06
C ARG A 67 -17.33 12.55 2.69
N GLN A 68 -17.80 13.18 3.76
CA GLN A 68 -17.03 14.23 4.42
C GLN A 68 -15.70 13.69 4.98
N LEU A 69 -15.72 12.52 5.61
CA LEU A 69 -14.50 11.86 6.09
C LEU A 69 -13.54 11.50 4.96
N TYR A 70 -14.06 11.03 3.81
CA TYR A 70 -13.23 10.77 2.64
C TYR A 70 -12.54 12.05 2.14
N GLU A 71 -13.29 13.16 2.05
CA GLU A 71 -12.76 14.46 1.66
C GLU A 71 -11.66 14.93 2.63
N ASP A 72 -11.90 14.80 3.94
CA ASP A 72 -10.96 15.27 4.98
C ASP A 72 -9.70 14.39 5.09
N LEU A 73 -9.82 13.07 4.93
CA LEU A 73 -8.76 12.11 5.30
C LEU A 73 -8.09 11.44 4.11
N CYS A 74 -8.80 11.27 2.99
CA CYS A 74 -8.38 10.38 1.90
C CYS A 74 -8.14 11.12 0.58
N SER A 75 -8.89 12.19 0.32
CA SER A 75 -8.90 12.87 -0.99
C SER A 75 -7.57 13.51 -1.38
N SER A 76 -6.70 13.81 -0.41
CA SER A 76 -5.35 14.32 -0.67
C SER A 76 -4.50 13.35 -1.48
N CYS A 77 -4.79 12.05 -1.40
CA CYS A 77 -4.00 11.00 -2.04
C CYS A 77 -4.79 10.06 -2.94
N HIS A 78 -6.09 9.87 -2.72
CA HIS A 78 -6.92 8.93 -3.47
C HIS A 78 -7.95 9.66 -4.33
N ILE A 79 -8.33 9.01 -5.43
CA ILE A 79 -9.48 9.40 -6.26
C ILE A 79 -10.68 8.54 -5.89
N PHE A 80 -11.87 9.16 -5.86
CA PHE A 80 -13.15 8.48 -5.78
C PHE A 80 -14.19 9.28 -6.55
N GLY A 81 -14.66 8.74 -7.66
CA GLY A 81 -15.41 9.51 -8.65
C GLY A 81 -14.55 10.66 -9.18
N ASP A 82 -15.05 11.88 -9.06
CA ASP A 82 -14.37 13.09 -9.53
C ASP A 82 -13.59 13.83 -8.42
N VAL A 83 -13.47 13.24 -7.22
CA VAL A 83 -12.87 13.89 -6.05
C VAL A 83 -11.54 13.26 -5.66
N GLY A 84 -10.51 14.11 -5.53
CA GLY A 84 -9.20 13.78 -4.95
C GLY A 84 -8.05 13.76 -5.95
N THR A 85 -6.93 13.13 -5.59
CA THR A 85 -5.70 13.12 -6.41
C THR A 85 -5.17 11.70 -6.65
N SER A 86 -4.37 11.51 -7.71
CA SER A 86 -3.80 10.21 -8.09
C SER A 86 -2.39 10.01 -7.53
N VAL A 87 -2.27 9.92 -6.20
CA VAL A 87 -1.01 9.54 -5.52
C VAL A 87 -1.07 8.09 -5.08
N GLY A 88 -2.16 7.70 -4.44
CA GLY A 88 -2.56 6.32 -4.18
C GLY A 88 -3.56 5.80 -5.23
N PRO A 89 -4.05 4.57 -5.02
CA PRO A 89 -5.00 3.94 -5.95
C PRO A 89 -6.32 4.67 -6.08
N ASP A 90 -6.90 4.61 -7.27
CA ASP A 90 -8.28 5.00 -7.54
C ASP A 90 -9.24 4.03 -6.82
N LEU A 91 -10.08 4.58 -5.94
CA LEU A 91 -11.03 3.84 -5.12
C LEU A 91 -12.40 3.70 -5.80
N THR A 92 -12.63 4.32 -6.96
CA THR A 92 -13.93 4.35 -7.65
C THR A 92 -14.48 2.95 -7.95
N THR A 93 -13.60 1.99 -8.23
CA THR A 93 -13.98 0.60 -8.51
C THR A 93 -13.58 -0.37 -7.39
N LEU A 94 -13.29 0.13 -6.18
CA LEU A 94 -12.71 -0.65 -5.09
C LEU A 94 -13.57 -1.88 -4.72
N SER A 95 -14.89 -1.70 -4.65
CA SER A 95 -15.84 -2.78 -4.28
C SER A 95 -15.98 -3.90 -5.30
N SER A 96 -15.48 -3.72 -6.52
CA SER A 96 -15.40 -4.82 -7.49
C SER A 96 -14.33 -5.85 -7.14
N ARG A 97 -13.39 -5.50 -6.25
CA ARG A 97 -12.19 -6.30 -5.94
C ARG A 97 -12.01 -6.60 -4.46
N PHE A 98 -12.53 -5.75 -3.57
CA PHE A 98 -12.28 -5.83 -2.14
C PHE A 98 -13.58 -5.76 -1.34
N GLY A 99 -13.64 -6.55 -0.27
CA GLY A 99 -14.72 -6.50 0.71
C GLY A 99 -14.46 -5.47 1.81
N LYS A 100 -15.48 -5.26 2.66
CA LYS A 100 -15.42 -4.34 3.81
C LYS A 100 -14.22 -4.58 4.72
N ARG A 101 -13.96 -5.85 5.04
CA ARG A 101 -12.85 -6.23 5.91
C ARG A 101 -11.49 -5.90 5.28
N ASP A 102 -11.32 -6.13 3.98
CA ASP A 102 -10.05 -5.87 3.28
C ASP A 102 -9.72 -4.36 3.23
N VAL A 103 -10.74 -3.55 2.94
CA VAL A 103 -10.62 -2.09 2.93
C VAL A 103 -10.30 -1.56 4.32
N LEU A 104 -11.04 -2.03 5.33
CA LEU A 104 -10.80 -1.62 6.71
C LEU A 104 -9.42 -2.05 7.21
N ASP A 105 -8.95 -3.25 6.85
CA ASP A 105 -7.60 -3.71 7.16
C ASP A 105 -6.54 -2.78 6.58
N SER A 106 -6.68 -2.40 5.31
CA SER A 106 -5.77 -1.46 4.64
C SER A 106 -5.78 -0.07 5.29
N ILE A 107 -6.92 0.38 5.83
CA ILE A 107 -7.03 1.65 6.54
C ILE A 107 -6.35 1.60 7.91
N LEU A 108 -6.56 0.51 8.65
CA LEU A 108 -6.05 0.36 10.01
C LEU A 108 -4.55 0.03 10.03
N TRP A 109 -4.04 -0.68 9.02
CA TRP A 109 -2.65 -1.08 8.88
C TRP A 109 -2.12 -0.86 7.44
N PRO A 110 -1.91 0.41 7.04
CA PRO A 110 -1.53 0.75 5.66
C PRO A 110 -0.19 0.15 5.21
N SER A 111 0.70 -0.19 6.14
CA SER A 111 2.00 -0.82 5.85
C SER A 111 1.96 -2.35 5.83
N ARG A 112 0.85 -2.99 6.24
CA ARG A 112 0.76 -4.46 6.33
C ARG A 112 0.75 -5.13 4.96
N THR A 113 0.18 -4.49 3.96
CA THR A 113 0.19 -4.96 2.58
C THR A 113 0.34 -3.78 1.65
N ILE A 114 1.48 -3.71 0.97
CA ILE A 114 1.80 -2.65 0.02
C ILE A 114 1.91 -3.30 -1.36
N SER A 115 1.15 -2.79 -2.33
CA SER A 115 1.26 -3.22 -3.72
C SER A 115 2.54 -2.63 -4.32
N ASP A 116 3.25 -3.42 -5.14
CA ASP A 116 4.51 -3.01 -5.79
C ASP A 116 4.41 -1.64 -6.49
N GLN A 117 3.26 -1.34 -7.12
CA GLN A 117 3.00 -0.07 -7.81
C GLN A 117 2.95 1.16 -6.89
N TYR A 118 2.74 0.97 -5.59
CA TYR A 118 2.69 2.02 -4.57
C TYR A 118 3.79 1.87 -3.52
N ALA A 119 4.78 0.99 -3.76
CA ALA A 119 5.91 0.83 -2.88
C ALA A 119 6.72 2.14 -2.83
N VAL A 120 7.01 2.59 -1.61
CA VAL A 120 7.88 3.75 -1.39
C VAL A 120 9.32 3.31 -1.58
N THR A 121 10.07 4.01 -2.42
CA THR A 121 11.51 3.84 -2.53
C THR A 121 12.21 5.00 -1.81
N ILE A 122 13.21 4.66 -1.00
CA ILE A 122 14.13 5.59 -0.36
C ILE A 122 15.39 5.66 -1.20
N PHE A 123 15.78 6.86 -1.58
CA PHE A 123 16.97 7.17 -2.37
C PHE A 123 18.00 7.86 -1.47
N GLU A 124 19.15 7.23 -1.31
CA GLU A 124 20.35 7.92 -0.82
C GLU A 124 21.00 8.64 -2.00
N LEU A 125 21.29 9.93 -1.84
CA LEU A 125 21.90 10.76 -2.88
C LEU A 125 23.39 10.94 -2.64
N THR A 126 24.14 11.21 -3.71
CA THR A 126 25.61 11.37 -3.68
C THR A 126 26.12 12.51 -2.80
N ASP A 127 25.25 13.41 -2.36
CA ASP A 127 25.57 14.49 -1.41
C ASP A 127 25.20 14.14 0.04
N GLY A 128 24.80 12.90 0.31
CA GLY A 128 24.41 12.39 1.63
C GLY A 128 22.97 12.75 2.03
N THR A 129 22.21 13.42 1.17
CA THR A 129 20.78 13.69 1.42
C THR A 129 19.90 12.50 1.01
N TYR A 130 18.67 12.49 1.52
CA TYR A 130 17.69 11.46 1.21
C TYR A 130 16.47 12.06 0.52
N ALA A 131 15.89 11.29 -0.37
CA ALA A 131 14.56 11.55 -0.93
C ALA A 131 13.75 10.26 -0.92
N SER A 132 12.44 10.36 -0.75
CA SER A 132 11.57 9.18 -0.75
C SER A 132 10.24 9.46 -1.44
N GLY A 133 9.66 8.41 -2.00
CA GLY A 133 8.35 8.47 -2.64
C GLY A 133 8.07 7.26 -3.52
N VAL A 134 6.86 7.24 -4.09
CA VAL A 134 6.45 6.25 -5.08
C VAL A 134 7.05 6.63 -6.43
N VAL A 135 7.76 5.70 -7.07
CA VAL A 135 8.32 5.90 -8.42
C VAL A 135 7.19 5.81 -9.44
N ILE A 136 6.84 6.94 -10.05
CA ILE A 136 5.77 6.97 -11.07
C ILE A 136 6.30 6.86 -12.51
N ARG A 137 7.59 7.14 -12.70
CA ARG A 137 8.29 7.06 -13.99
C ARG A 137 9.79 7.11 -13.76
N GLU A 138 10.53 6.37 -14.58
CA GLU A 138 11.98 6.49 -14.67
C GLU A 138 12.39 6.53 -16.15
N ASP A 139 13.34 7.41 -16.46
CA ASP A 139 14.02 7.43 -17.76
C ASP A 139 15.55 7.50 -17.56
N ALA A 140 16.30 7.54 -18.67
CA ALA A 140 17.77 7.54 -18.63
C ALA A 140 18.40 8.72 -17.88
N ARG A 141 17.65 9.80 -17.61
CA ARG A 141 18.13 11.01 -16.95
C ARG A 141 17.61 11.16 -15.54
N ALA A 142 16.37 10.77 -15.27
CA ALA A 142 15.74 11.00 -13.98
C ALA A 142 14.73 9.93 -13.56
N VAL A 143 14.63 9.76 -12.24
CA VAL A 143 13.54 9.09 -11.54
C VAL A 143 12.54 10.14 -11.08
N TYR A 144 11.25 9.92 -11.29
CA TYR A 144 10.18 10.84 -10.89
C TYR A 144 9.37 10.23 -9.75
N LEU A 145 9.37 10.92 -8.61
CA LEU A 145 8.70 10.47 -7.39
C LEU A 145 7.41 11.27 -7.13
N LYS A 146 6.40 10.61 -6.58
CA LYS A 146 5.31 11.26 -5.85
C LYS A 146 5.43 10.95 -4.36
N ASN A 147 5.19 11.94 -3.53
CA ASN A 147 5.12 11.81 -2.08
C ASN A 147 4.16 12.86 -1.50
N ALA A 148 3.97 12.86 -0.18
CA ALA A 148 3.04 13.76 0.51
C ALA A 148 3.36 15.26 0.34
N GLU A 149 4.61 15.60 0.01
CA GLU A 149 5.07 16.98 -0.20
C GLU A 149 4.92 17.41 -1.68
N HIS A 150 4.79 16.44 -2.58
CA HIS A 150 4.83 16.61 -4.03
C HIS A 150 3.60 15.96 -4.70
N LEU A 151 2.41 16.26 -4.17
CA LEU A 151 1.13 15.69 -4.61
C LEU A 151 0.80 16.05 -6.08
N ASP A 152 1.01 17.32 -6.44
CA ASP A 152 0.60 17.87 -7.75
C ASP A 152 1.70 17.80 -8.81
N ARG A 153 2.96 17.71 -8.40
CA ARG A 153 4.10 17.73 -9.31
C ARG A 153 5.15 16.70 -8.88
N PRO A 154 5.47 15.71 -9.74
CA PRO A 154 6.49 14.73 -9.42
C PRO A 154 7.86 15.37 -9.17
N LEU A 155 8.56 14.90 -8.15
CA LEU A 155 9.93 15.28 -7.81
C LEU A 155 10.92 14.54 -8.72
N PRO A 156 11.66 15.22 -9.60
CA PRO A 156 12.70 14.58 -10.39
C PRO A 156 14.00 14.43 -9.61
N ILE A 157 14.55 13.22 -9.56
CA ILE A 157 15.89 12.92 -9.07
C ILE A 157 16.75 12.50 -10.24
N ALA A 158 17.83 13.23 -10.50
CA ALA A 158 18.76 12.86 -11.56
C ALA A 158 19.42 11.50 -11.26
N VAL A 159 19.44 10.59 -12.24
CA VAL A 159 19.98 9.24 -12.06
C VAL A 159 21.44 9.28 -11.58
N GLY A 160 22.24 10.21 -12.10
CA GLY A 160 23.64 10.40 -11.68
C GLY A 160 23.84 10.92 -10.26
N ARG A 161 22.78 11.34 -9.56
CA ARG A 161 22.81 11.72 -8.14
C ARG A 161 22.40 10.59 -7.21
N ILE A 162 21.94 9.45 -7.73
CA ILE A 162 21.48 8.33 -6.91
C ILE A 162 22.67 7.46 -6.54
N GLN A 163 22.89 7.29 -5.23
CA GLN A 163 23.93 6.44 -4.68
C GLN A 163 23.38 5.05 -4.35
N ASP A 164 22.23 4.99 -3.67
CA ASP A 164 21.55 3.73 -3.34
C ASP A 164 20.02 3.87 -3.43
N ARG A 165 19.33 2.73 -3.56
CA ARG A 165 17.87 2.65 -3.56
C ARG A 165 17.44 1.49 -2.68
N THR A 166 16.57 1.77 -1.73
CA THR A 166 15.98 0.75 -0.86
C THR A 166 14.46 0.89 -0.85
N GLU A 167 13.75 -0.22 -1.05
CA GLU A 167 12.29 -0.26 -0.88
C GLU A 167 11.94 -0.20 0.61
N SER A 168 11.04 0.71 0.95
CA SER A 168 10.50 0.89 2.29
C SER A 168 9.46 -0.19 2.59
N THR A 169 9.47 -0.69 3.83
CA THR A 169 8.37 -1.52 4.36
C THR A 169 7.23 -0.67 4.94
N VAL A 170 7.36 0.66 4.93
CA VAL A 170 6.36 1.62 5.42
C VAL A 170 5.65 2.24 4.23
N SER A 171 4.32 2.25 4.28
CA SER A 171 3.45 2.82 3.25
C SER A 171 3.51 4.34 3.24
N LEU A 172 3.20 4.94 2.08
CA LEU A 172 2.96 6.38 1.99
C LEU A 172 1.63 6.79 2.62
N MET A 173 0.68 5.86 2.72
CA MET A 173 -0.60 6.10 3.40
C MET A 173 -0.35 6.24 4.91
N PRO A 174 -0.71 7.37 5.54
CA PRO A 174 -0.41 7.60 6.95
C PRO A 174 -1.09 6.60 7.87
N GLU A 175 -0.40 6.19 8.94
CA GLU A 175 -1.03 5.45 10.02
C GLU A 175 -1.93 6.35 10.86
N GLY A 176 -2.98 5.77 11.44
CA GLY A 176 -3.82 6.47 12.42
C GLY A 176 -4.81 7.49 11.85
N LEU A 177 -5.03 7.53 10.53
CA LEU A 177 -5.99 8.44 9.88
C LEU A 177 -7.38 8.43 10.53
N VAL A 178 -7.82 7.27 11.01
CA VAL A 178 -9.14 7.09 11.59
C VAL A 178 -9.14 7.00 13.13
N ALA A 179 -8.00 7.24 13.79
CA ALA A 179 -7.84 6.97 15.22
C ALA A 179 -8.77 7.80 16.12
N GLU A 180 -9.06 9.05 15.72
CA GLU A 180 -9.92 9.97 16.47
C GLU A 180 -11.42 9.80 16.17
N HIS A 181 -11.79 8.87 15.29
CA HIS A 181 -13.15 8.69 14.82
C HIS A 181 -13.90 7.58 15.56
N SER A 182 -15.22 7.76 15.69
CA SER A 182 -16.11 6.76 16.28
C SER A 182 -16.26 5.55 15.36
N LEU A 183 -16.80 4.43 15.88
CA LEU A 183 -17.12 3.28 15.05
C LEU A 183 -18.11 3.61 13.92
N ASP A 184 -19.11 4.45 14.20
CA ASP A 184 -20.09 4.89 13.21
C ASP A 184 -19.44 5.73 12.09
N ASP A 185 -18.50 6.62 12.44
CA ASP A 185 -17.73 7.41 11.47
C ASP A 185 -16.86 6.52 10.59
N ILE A 186 -16.12 5.59 11.20
CA ILE A 186 -15.26 4.64 10.48
C ILE A 186 -16.10 3.78 9.52
N ASP A 187 -17.23 3.27 9.99
CA ASP A 187 -18.10 2.45 9.16
C ASP A 187 -18.74 3.28 8.03
N SER A 188 -19.14 4.51 8.32
CA SER A 188 -19.65 5.45 7.31
C SER A 188 -18.62 5.73 6.21
N LEU A 189 -17.35 5.95 6.57
CA LEU A 189 -16.25 6.12 5.62
C LEU A 189 -16.07 4.88 4.74
N VAL A 190 -15.99 3.69 5.34
CA VAL A 190 -15.78 2.43 4.61
C VAL A 190 -16.97 2.12 3.70
N ALA A 191 -18.20 2.30 4.18
CA ALA A 191 -19.41 2.14 3.38
C ALA A 191 -19.44 3.10 2.19
N TYR A 192 -19.02 4.36 2.39
CA TYR A 192 -18.94 5.34 1.32
C TYR A 192 -17.99 4.91 0.20
N VAL A 193 -16.74 4.51 0.53
CA VAL A 193 -15.73 4.13 -0.48
C VAL A 193 -15.97 2.75 -1.13
N LEU A 194 -16.90 1.94 -0.59
CA LEU A 194 -17.30 0.67 -1.19
C LEU A 194 -18.60 0.74 -1.98
N GLY A 195 -19.56 1.56 -1.56
CA GLY A 195 -20.91 1.54 -2.11
C GLY A 195 -21.29 2.81 -2.86
N GLY A 196 -20.71 3.94 -2.49
CA GLY A 196 -20.97 5.26 -3.10
C GLY A 196 -22.45 5.63 -3.26
N LYS A 197 -23.35 5.08 -2.44
CA LYS A 197 -24.81 5.30 -2.54
C LYS A 197 -25.48 5.23 -1.18
#